data_AF-A0A0U4AZC9-F1
#
_entry.id   AF-A0A0U4AZC9-F1
#
_cell.length_a   1.000
_cell.length_b   1.000
_cell.length_c   1.000
_cell.angle_alpha   90.00
_cell.angle_beta   90.00
_cell.angle_gamma   90.00
#
_symmetry.space_group_name_H-M   'P 1'
#
loop_
_entity.id
_entity.type
_entity.pdbx_description
1 polymer ?
#
loop_
_entity_poly.entity_id
_entity_poly.type
_entity_poly.pdbx_seq_one_letter_code
_entity_poly.pdbx_strand_id
1 'polypeptide(L)'
;MPTINQLVRKGRQSKVTKTSTPALKGSPQRRGVCTRVYTTTPKKPNSALRKVARVRLSSGTEVTAYIPGEGHNLQEHSIVLVRGGRVKDLPGVRYKIVRGSLDTQGVKGRKQARSRYGAKKEKS
;
A
#
# COMPACT_ATOMS: atom_id res chain seq x y z
N MET A 1 40.19 -7.59 -9.33
CA MET A 1 40.02 -6.17 -9.73
C MET A 1 40.22 -6.11 -11.24
N PRO A 2 39.30 -5.53 -12.04
CA PRO A 2 39.46 -5.51 -13.50
C PRO A 2 40.56 -4.54 -13.94
N THR A 3 41.32 -4.91 -14.98
CA THR A 3 42.36 -4.05 -15.56
C THR A 3 41.76 -2.93 -16.43
N ILE A 4 42.52 -1.87 -16.70
CA ILE A 4 42.06 -0.74 -17.54
C ILE A 4 41.64 -1.23 -18.93
N ASN A 5 42.42 -2.11 -19.57
CA ASN A 5 42.08 -2.69 -20.87
C ASN A 5 40.79 -3.52 -20.85
N GLN A 6 40.45 -4.16 -19.72
CA GLN A 6 39.17 -4.86 -19.56
C GLN A 6 38.00 -3.86 -19.49
N LEU A 7 38.18 -2.73 -18.80
CA LEU A 7 37.17 -1.67 -18.69
C LEU A 7 36.97 -0.92 -20.02
N VAL A 8 38.03 -0.72 -20.80
CA VAL A 8 37.96 -0.14 -22.14
C VAL A 8 37.19 -1.04 -23.10
N ARG A 9 37.42 -2.37 -23.05
CA ARG A 9 36.67 -3.34 -23.86
C ARG A 9 35.24 -3.58 -23.37
N LYS A 10 35.02 -3.56 -22.05
CA LYS A 10 33.73 -3.77 -21.40
C LYS A 10 33.56 -2.76 -20.25
N GLY A 11 32.85 -1.68 -20.54
CA GLY A 11 32.52 -0.66 -19.55
C GLY A 11 31.72 -1.23 -18.37
N ARG A 12 31.80 -0.56 -17.22
CA ARG A 12 30.98 -0.94 -16.05
C ARG A 12 29.51 -0.66 -16.35
N GLN A 13 28.65 -1.61 -15.99
CA GLN A 13 27.20 -1.44 -16.09
C GLN A 13 26.60 -1.18 -14.72
N SER A 14 25.78 -0.14 -14.61
CA SER A 14 24.95 0.10 -13.43
C SER A 14 23.90 -1.00 -13.31
N LYS A 15 23.70 -1.54 -12.11
CA LYS A 15 22.66 -2.53 -11.85
C LYS A 15 21.28 -1.87 -11.96
N VAL A 16 20.38 -2.45 -12.75
CA VAL A 16 18.99 -2.00 -12.85
C VAL A 16 18.26 -2.27 -11.53
N THR A 17 17.66 -1.25 -10.94
CA THR A 17 16.86 -1.36 -9.72
C THR A 17 15.38 -1.50 -10.04
N LYS A 18 14.69 -2.41 -9.34
CA LYS A 18 13.23 -2.60 -9.49
C LYS A 18 12.49 -1.83 -8.41
N THR A 19 11.40 -1.16 -8.79
CA THR A 19 10.58 -0.43 -7.83
C THR A 19 9.77 -1.39 -6.95
N SER A 20 9.65 -1.02 -5.68
CA SER A 20 8.89 -1.80 -4.69
C SER A 20 7.37 -1.64 -4.84
N THR A 21 6.89 -0.74 -5.69
CA THR A 21 5.46 -0.42 -5.90
C THR A 21 5.11 -0.19 -7.38
N PRO A 22 5.32 -1.18 -8.27
CA PRO A 22 5.21 -0.99 -9.72
C PRO A 22 3.79 -0.59 -10.20
N ALA A 23 2.74 -1.00 -9.49
CA ALA A 23 1.36 -0.72 -9.90
C ALA A 23 0.97 0.77 -9.82
N LEU A 24 1.73 1.56 -9.06
CA LEU A 24 1.54 3.01 -8.99
C LEU A 24 2.10 3.73 -10.22
N LYS A 25 2.90 3.08 -11.08
CA LYS A 25 3.53 3.67 -12.29
C LYS A 25 4.12 5.07 -12.02
N GLY A 26 4.91 5.21 -10.95
CA GLY A 26 5.56 6.48 -10.57
C GLY A 26 4.70 7.48 -9.79
N SER A 27 3.37 7.31 -9.75
CA SER A 27 2.49 8.18 -8.97
C SER A 27 2.63 7.92 -7.46
N PRO A 28 2.55 8.94 -6.59
CA PRO A 28 2.64 8.73 -5.13
C PRO A 28 1.41 7.98 -4.60
N GLN A 29 0.24 8.26 -5.19
CA GLN A 29 -1.06 7.73 -4.83
C GLN A 29 -1.84 7.44 -6.10
N ARG A 30 -2.74 6.47 -6.08
CA ARG A 30 -3.62 6.17 -7.22
C ARG A 30 -5.01 5.76 -6.72
N ARG A 31 -6.04 6.31 -7.38
CA ARG A 31 -7.44 5.94 -7.14
C ARG A 31 -7.69 4.52 -7.65
N GLY A 32 -8.52 3.77 -6.92
CA GLY A 32 -9.01 2.47 -7.34
C GLY A 32 -10.36 2.13 -6.72
N VAL A 33 -10.97 1.06 -7.21
CA VAL A 33 -12.27 0.54 -6.75
C VAL A 33 -12.04 -0.79 -6.07
N CYS A 34 -12.61 -0.98 -4.87
CA CYS A 34 -12.56 -2.25 -4.16
C CYS A 34 -13.36 -3.31 -4.90
N THR A 35 -12.73 -4.39 -5.32
CA THR A 35 -13.41 -5.56 -5.90
C THR A 35 -13.86 -6.55 -4.84
N ARG A 36 -13.08 -6.68 -3.76
CA ARG A 36 -13.42 -7.55 -2.62
C ARG A 36 -12.77 -7.06 -1.33
N VAL A 37 -13.53 -7.02 -0.25
CA VAL A 37 -13.04 -6.70 1.11
C VAL A 37 -13.07 -7.96 1.96
N TYR A 38 -11.95 -8.35 2.57
CA TYR A 38 -11.82 -9.61 3.30
C TYR A 38 -10.69 -9.56 4.33
N THR A 39 -10.56 -10.62 5.12
CA THR A 39 -9.49 -10.78 6.11
C THR A 39 -8.49 -11.85 5.69
N THR A 40 -7.23 -11.66 6.08
CA THR A 40 -6.12 -12.60 5.80
C THR A 40 -5.29 -12.81 7.05
N THR A 41 -4.86 -14.05 7.28
CA THR A 41 -3.92 -14.39 8.35
C THR A 41 -2.48 -14.00 7.94
N PRO A 42 -1.66 -13.46 8.85
CA PRO A 42 -0.27 -13.15 8.58
C PRO A 42 0.60 -14.41 8.51
N LYS A 43 1.83 -14.26 8.02
CA LYS A 43 2.85 -15.30 8.13
C LYS A 43 3.27 -15.50 9.60
N LYS A 44 3.65 -16.72 9.97
CA LYS A 44 4.36 -17.02 11.23
C LYS A 44 5.57 -16.07 11.38
N PRO A 45 5.88 -15.53 12.57
CA PRO A 45 5.43 -15.92 13.92
C PRO A 45 4.15 -15.22 14.41
N ASN A 46 3.59 -14.31 13.61
CA ASN A 46 2.47 -13.47 14.04
C ASN A 46 1.14 -14.19 13.88
N SER A 47 0.15 -13.83 14.70
CA SER A 47 -1.24 -14.26 14.57
C SER A 47 -2.17 -13.05 14.69
N ALA A 48 -3.09 -12.89 13.75
CA ALA A 48 -4.14 -11.87 13.73
C ALA A 48 -5.05 -12.05 12.50
N LEU A 49 -6.21 -11.40 12.49
CA LEU A 49 -7.01 -11.21 11.28
C LEU A 49 -6.71 -9.82 10.68
N ARG A 50 -5.88 -9.79 9.65
CA ARG A 50 -5.52 -8.53 8.97
C ARG A 50 -6.58 -8.18 7.92
N LYS A 51 -7.13 -6.97 7.99
CA LYS A 51 -8.15 -6.47 7.06
C LYS A 51 -7.49 -5.97 5.77
N VAL A 52 -7.91 -6.51 4.63
CA VAL A 52 -7.34 -6.22 3.32
C VAL A 52 -8.45 -6.04 2.28
N ALA A 53 -8.14 -5.35 1.18
CA ALA A 53 -9.01 -5.23 0.04
C ALA A 53 -8.27 -5.57 -1.25
N ARG A 54 -8.92 -6.29 -2.16
CA ARG A 54 -8.55 -6.31 -3.58
C ARG A 54 -9.08 -5.03 -4.21
N VAL A 55 -8.21 -4.30 -4.89
CA VAL A 55 -8.49 -2.99 -5.46
C VAL A 55 -8.05 -2.99 -6.92
N ARG A 56 -8.97 -2.69 -7.83
CA ARG A 56 -8.66 -2.41 -9.23
C ARG A 56 -8.29 -0.93 -9.35
N LEU A 57 -7.02 -0.66 -9.63
CA LEU A 57 -6.54 0.71 -9.79
C LEU A 57 -7.05 1.30 -11.11
N SER A 58 -7.12 2.63 -11.17
CA SER A 58 -7.35 3.38 -12.42
C SER A 58 -6.35 3.06 -13.54
N SER A 59 -5.18 2.51 -13.21
CA SER A 59 -4.19 2.03 -14.19
C SER A 59 -4.54 0.67 -14.82
N GLY A 60 -5.66 0.06 -14.43
CA GLY A 60 -6.11 -1.28 -14.86
C GLY A 60 -5.52 -2.44 -14.05
N THR A 61 -4.45 -2.21 -13.28
CA THR A 61 -3.81 -3.24 -12.47
C THR A 61 -4.60 -3.51 -11.19
N GLU A 62 -4.85 -4.78 -10.90
CA GLU A 62 -5.40 -5.19 -9.62
C GLU A 62 -4.31 -5.42 -8.57
N VAL A 63 -4.53 -4.87 -7.38
CA VAL A 63 -3.59 -4.99 -6.26
C VAL A 63 -4.32 -5.35 -4.99
N THR A 64 -3.61 -6.02 -4.07
CA THR A 64 -4.08 -6.20 -2.70
C THR A 64 -3.53 -5.09 -1.83
N ALA A 65 -4.41 -4.33 -1.18
CA ALA A 65 -4.06 -3.21 -0.32
C ALA A 65 -4.50 -3.47 1.13
N TYR A 66 -3.64 -3.12 2.08
CA TYR A 66 -3.94 -3.21 3.51
C TYR A 66 -4.81 -2.04 3.96
N ILE A 67 -5.79 -2.31 4.82
CA ILE A 67 -6.64 -1.29 5.44
C ILE A 67 -6.06 -0.97 6.82
N PRO A 68 -5.44 0.20 7.02
CA PRO A 68 -4.80 0.53 8.28
C PRO A 68 -5.80 1.05 9.33
N GLY A 69 -5.46 0.86 10.59
CA GLY A 69 -6.24 1.32 11.74
C GLY A 69 -7.27 0.30 12.24
N GLU A 70 -7.98 0.70 13.28
CA GLU A 70 -9.08 -0.06 13.87
C GLU A 70 -10.39 0.27 13.15
N GLY A 71 -11.15 -0.77 12.81
CA GLY A 71 -12.42 -0.62 12.09
C GLY A 71 -12.28 -0.05 10.66
N HIS A 72 -13.28 -0.31 9.83
CA HIS A 72 -13.41 0.29 8.50
C HIS A 72 -14.85 0.13 8.01
N ASN A 73 -15.23 0.96 7.03
CA ASN A 73 -16.56 1.01 6.44
C ASN A 73 -16.59 0.54 4.97
N LEU A 74 -15.49 -0.04 4.47
CA LEU A 74 -15.37 -0.38 3.05
C LEU A 74 -16.18 -1.61 2.69
N GLN A 75 -16.80 -1.54 1.53
CA GLN A 75 -17.58 -2.59 0.92
C GLN A 75 -17.06 -2.82 -0.51
N GLU A 76 -17.66 -3.76 -1.22
CA GLU A 76 -17.44 -3.87 -2.66
C GLU A 76 -17.85 -2.56 -3.36
N HIS A 77 -17.14 -2.23 -4.44
CA HIS A 77 -17.31 -0.99 -5.21
C HIS A 77 -16.96 0.33 -4.50
N SER A 78 -16.56 0.31 -3.23
CA SER A 78 -16.05 1.52 -2.57
C SER A 78 -14.81 2.06 -3.29
N ILE A 79 -14.78 3.36 -3.53
CA ILE A 79 -13.68 4.06 -4.17
C ILE A 79 -12.66 4.46 -3.11
N VAL A 80 -11.41 4.06 -3.31
CA VAL A 80 -10.33 4.24 -2.33
C VAL A 80 -9.09 4.86 -2.98
N LEU A 81 -8.33 5.57 -2.15
CA LEU A 81 -7.02 6.10 -2.54
C LEU A 81 -5.93 5.17 -2.00
N VAL A 82 -5.10 4.64 -2.90
CA VAL A 82 -4.06 3.68 -2.57
C VAL A 82 -2.69 4.35 -2.62
N ARG A 83 -1.87 4.12 -1.60
CA ARG A 83 -0.46 4.54 -1.54
C ARG A 83 0.48 3.35 -1.41
N GLY A 84 1.76 3.60 -1.69
CA GLY A 84 2.82 2.64 -1.46
C GLY A 84 3.02 2.32 0.02
N GLY A 85 3.35 1.06 0.33
CA GLY A 85 3.74 0.67 1.68
C GLY A 85 3.52 -0.82 1.93
N ARG A 86 4.60 -1.60 1.91
CA ARG A 86 4.53 -3.03 2.20
C ARG A 86 4.13 -3.30 3.64
N VAL A 87 3.30 -4.31 3.85
CA VAL A 87 3.05 -4.91 5.16
C VAL A 87 3.97 -6.12 5.31
N LYS A 88 4.91 -6.07 6.27
CA LYS A 88 5.95 -7.10 6.43
C LYS A 88 5.35 -8.48 6.71
N ASP A 89 4.24 -8.50 7.45
CA ASP A 89 3.59 -9.72 7.93
C ASP A 89 2.74 -10.41 6.86
N LEU A 90 2.30 -9.69 5.83
CA LEU A 90 1.43 -10.22 4.79
C LEU A 90 2.22 -10.37 3.49
N PRO A 91 2.44 -11.60 2.99
CA PRO A 91 3.06 -11.80 1.68
C PRO A 91 2.16 -11.21 0.58
N GLY A 92 2.77 -10.58 -0.44
CA GLY A 92 2.05 -9.99 -1.57
C GLY A 92 1.37 -8.64 -1.31
N VAL A 93 1.20 -8.20 -0.06
CA VAL A 93 0.53 -6.92 0.28
C VAL A 93 1.54 -5.77 0.30
N ARG A 94 1.67 -5.09 -0.84
CA ARG A 94 2.67 -4.03 -1.10
C ARG A 94 2.11 -2.60 -0.95
N TYR A 95 0.80 -2.48 -0.79
CA TYR A 95 0.08 -1.20 -0.80
C TYR A 95 -0.79 -1.03 0.43
N LYS A 96 -1.09 0.23 0.75
CA LYS A 96 -1.96 0.62 1.86
C LYS A 96 -3.03 1.57 1.36
N ILE A 97 -4.24 1.42 1.88
CA ILE A 97 -5.31 2.40 1.67
C ILE A 97 -5.06 3.61 2.57
N VAL A 98 -5.24 4.81 2.02
CA VAL A 98 -5.23 6.07 2.76
C VAL A 98 -6.59 6.22 3.46
N ARG A 99 -6.61 6.53 4.75
CA ARG A 99 -7.85 6.70 5.53
C ARG A 99 -8.29 8.15 5.50
N GLY A 100 -9.61 8.38 5.54
CA GLY A 100 -10.21 9.71 5.48
C GLY A 100 -10.15 10.33 4.08
N SER A 101 -10.05 9.50 3.04
CA SER A 101 -9.98 9.92 1.64
C SER A 101 -10.98 9.14 0.78
N LEU A 102 -11.68 9.82 -0.13
CA LEU A 102 -12.78 9.23 -0.92
C LEU A 102 -13.77 8.52 0.03
N ASP A 103 -14.18 7.28 -0.26
CA ASP A 103 -15.19 6.57 0.53
C ASP A 103 -14.64 6.00 1.85
N THR A 104 -13.32 6.09 2.06
CA THR A 104 -12.68 5.57 3.28
C THR A 104 -12.87 6.55 4.43
N GLN A 105 -13.61 6.13 5.47
CA GLN A 105 -13.75 6.97 6.67
C GLN A 105 -12.49 6.92 7.53
N GLY A 106 -12.25 8.01 8.25
CA GLY A 106 -11.23 8.08 9.29
C GLY A 106 -11.48 7.07 10.42
N VAL A 107 -10.46 6.77 11.20
CA VAL A 107 -10.61 5.90 12.39
C VAL A 107 -11.32 6.69 13.49
N LYS A 108 -12.46 6.17 13.98
CA LYS A 108 -13.25 6.78 15.07
C LYS A 108 -12.48 6.80 16.38
N GLY A 109 -12.61 7.86 17.18
CA GLY A 109 -12.03 7.97 18.52
C GLY A 109 -10.49 8.03 18.59
N ARG A 110 -9.80 8.18 17.45
CA ARG A 110 -8.34 8.23 17.42
C ARG A 110 -7.85 9.58 17.97
N LYS A 111 -7.25 9.58 19.15
CA LYS A 111 -6.66 10.80 19.77
C LYS A 111 -5.22 11.09 19.33
N GLN A 112 -4.42 10.04 19.08
CA GLN A 112 -3.00 10.14 18.69
C GLN A 112 -2.73 9.69 17.24
N ALA A 113 -1.69 10.25 16.62
CA ALA A 113 -1.30 9.97 15.23
C ALA A 113 -2.44 10.15 14.20
N ARG A 114 -3.36 11.08 14.48
CA ARG A 114 -4.62 11.31 13.76
C ARG A 114 -4.47 11.48 12.25
N SER A 115 -3.44 12.24 11.84
CA SER A 115 -3.15 12.54 10.44
C SER A 115 -2.88 11.28 9.59
N ARG A 116 -2.35 10.20 10.20
CA ARG A 116 -2.11 8.93 9.49
C ARG A 116 -3.38 8.13 9.23
N TYR A 117 -4.42 8.38 10.00
CA TYR A 117 -5.66 7.59 10.01
C TYR A 117 -6.90 8.41 9.64
N GLY A 118 -6.73 9.62 9.12
CA GLY A 118 -7.82 10.46 8.65
C GLY A 118 -8.78 10.92 9.76
N ALA A 119 -8.34 10.94 11.01
CA ALA A 119 -9.16 11.40 12.14
C ALA A 119 -9.01 12.93 12.29
N LYS A 120 -10.14 13.65 12.42
CA LYS A 120 -10.13 15.09 12.67
C LYS A 120 -9.80 15.39 14.14
N LYS A 121 -9.32 16.61 14.42
CA LYS A 121 -9.19 17.09 15.80
C LYS A 121 -10.60 17.35 16.35
N GLU A 122 -10.93 16.70 17.46
CA GLU A 122 -12.15 17.00 18.21
C GLU A 122 -12.12 18.47 18.65
N LYS A 123 -13.29 19.13 18.59
CA LYS A 123 -13.42 20.48 19.12
C LYS A 123 -13.23 20.37 20.64
N SER A 124 -12.29 21.15 21.14
CA SER A 124 -12.05 21.35 22.57
C SER A 124 -13.20 22.13 23.19
#